data_AF-A0A7C4HM50-F1
#
_entry.id   AF-A0A7C4HM50-F1
#
_cell.length_a   1.000
_cell.length_b   1.000
_cell.length_c   1.000
_cell.angle_alpha   90.00
_cell.angle_beta   90.00
_cell.angle_gamma   90.00
#
_symmetry.space_group_name_H-M   'P 1'
#
loop_
_entity.id
_entity.type
_entity.pdbx_description
1 polymer ?
#
loop_
_entity_poly.entity_id
_entity_poly.type
_entity_poly.pdbx_seq_one_letter_code
_entity_poly.pdbx_strand_id
1 'polypeptide(L)'
;MFAEIPKTASTPEIRINSSDERKFAIVSAARDYFASQGYETVDVDGVRLIFPDGWGLVRASNTQPMLSMRFEAESEERLNEIRKLMEDKINELNK
;
A
#
# COMPACT_ATOMS: atom_id res chain seq x y z
N MET A 1 17.60 24.27 -13.48
CA MET A 1 17.13 23.20 -14.38
C MET A 1 16.48 22.16 -13.50
N PHE A 2 15.14 22.06 -13.52
CA PHE A 2 14.43 21.05 -12.74
C PHE A 2 14.66 19.71 -13.45
N ALA A 3 15.24 18.75 -12.73
CA ALA A 3 15.44 17.40 -13.23
C ALA A 3 14.10 16.87 -13.75
N GLU A 4 14.09 16.40 -14.99
CA GLU A 4 12.96 15.67 -15.56
C GLU A 4 12.80 14.39 -14.76
N ILE A 5 11.94 14.47 -13.74
CA ILE A 5 11.53 13.33 -12.94
C ILE A 5 10.95 12.32 -13.92
N PRO A 6 11.36 11.03 -13.88
CA PRO A 6 10.74 10.02 -14.72
C PRO A 6 9.22 10.13 -14.56
N LYS A 7 8.48 10.07 -15.69
CA LYS A 7 7.01 10.14 -15.69
C LYS A 7 6.43 8.86 -15.08
N THR A 8 6.65 8.64 -13.80
CA THR A 8 5.99 7.59 -13.04
C THR A 8 4.64 8.11 -12.59
N ALA A 9 3.64 7.23 -12.62
CA ALA A 9 2.36 7.51 -12.02
C ALA A 9 2.50 7.28 -10.51
N SER A 10 2.04 8.22 -9.70
CA SER A 10 2.03 8.08 -8.23
C SER A 10 0.71 8.57 -7.67
N THR A 11 0.19 7.90 -6.64
CA THR A 11 -1.00 8.38 -5.95
C THR A 11 -0.63 9.39 -4.86
N PRO A 12 -1.50 10.38 -4.58
CA PRO A 12 -1.43 11.10 -3.30
C PRO A 12 -1.57 10.12 -2.13
N GLU A 13 -1.28 10.59 -0.91
CA GLU A 13 -1.50 9.81 0.30
C GLU A 13 -2.99 9.52 0.47
N ILE A 14 -3.36 8.24 0.34
CA ILE A 14 -4.73 7.76 0.54
C ILE A 14 -4.89 7.42 2.02
N ARG A 15 -5.98 7.88 2.63
CA ARG A 15 -6.29 7.61 4.04
C ARG A 15 -7.58 6.82 4.14
N ILE A 16 -7.51 5.65 4.78
CA ILE A 16 -8.66 4.79 5.04
C ILE A 16 -8.91 4.78 6.54
N ASN A 17 -10.14 5.10 6.95
CA ASN A 17 -10.53 5.01 8.36
C ASN A 17 -10.55 3.54 8.81
N SER A 18 -9.94 3.26 9.96
CA SER A 18 -9.90 1.92 10.54
C SER A 18 -9.81 2.01 12.06
N SER A 19 -10.31 1.02 12.79
CA SER A 19 -10.24 1.02 14.25
C SER A 19 -8.80 0.90 14.76
N ASP A 20 -8.49 1.54 15.88
CA ASP A 20 -7.14 1.55 16.48
C ASP A 20 -6.61 0.13 16.78
N GLU A 21 -7.50 -0.75 17.25
CA GLU A 21 -7.18 -2.13 17.57
C GLU A 21 -6.99 -3.01 16.32
N ARG A 22 -7.64 -2.67 15.21
CA ARG A 22 -7.64 -3.48 13.98
C ARG A 22 -6.61 -3.04 12.96
N LYS A 23 -6.22 -1.76 12.94
CA LYS A 23 -5.31 -1.21 11.91
C LYS A 23 -4.00 -2.00 11.80
N PHE A 24 -3.40 -2.39 12.93
CA PHE A 24 -2.18 -3.20 12.94
C PHE A 24 -2.43 -4.64 12.51
N ALA A 25 -3.53 -5.24 12.95
CA ALA A 25 -3.93 -6.59 12.56
C ALA A 25 -4.22 -6.69 11.05
N ILE A 26 -4.88 -5.68 10.47
CA ILE A 26 -5.16 -5.58 9.03
C ILE A 26 -3.85 -5.50 8.23
N VAL A 27 -2.91 -4.65 8.67
CA VAL A 27 -1.61 -4.51 8.00
C VAL A 27 -0.83 -5.83 8.07
N SER A 28 -0.79 -6.49 9.23
CA SER A 28 -0.15 -7.81 9.35
C SER A 28 -0.83 -8.86 8.47
N ALA A 29 -2.16 -8.97 8.49
CA ALA A 29 -2.90 -9.93 7.68
C ALA A 29 -2.68 -9.69 6.17
N ALA A 30 -2.59 -8.42 5.75
CA ALA A 30 -2.25 -8.07 4.37
C ALA A 30 -0.81 -8.53 4.03
N ARG A 31 0.17 -8.29 4.90
CA ARG A 31 1.55 -8.79 4.75
C ARG A 31 1.57 -10.30 4.52
N ASP A 32 0.98 -11.05 5.43
CA ASP A 32 0.99 -12.52 5.42
C ASP A 32 0.30 -13.05 4.15
N TYR A 33 -0.80 -12.42 3.73
CA TYR A 33 -1.47 -12.75 2.48
C TYR A 33 -0.55 -12.54 1.27
N PHE A 34 0.05 -11.36 1.11
CA PHE A 34 0.89 -11.07 -0.05
C PHE A 34 2.20 -11.87 -0.04
N ALA A 35 2.81 -12.07 1.12
CA ALA A 35 3.98 -12.93 1.27
C ALA A 35 3.65 -14.38 0.89
N SER A 36 2.47 -14.89 1.27
CA SER A 36 1.99 -16.23 0.89
C SER A 36 1.73 -16.37 -0.62
N GLN A 37 1.37 -15.27 -1.30
CA GLN A 37 1.28 -15.21 -2.76
C GLN A 37 2.64 -15.12 -3.46
N GLY A 38 3.74 -14.99 -2.70
CA GLY A 38 5.10 -14.87 -3.23
C GLY A 38 5.51 -13.45 -3.62
N TYR A 39 4.78 -12.42 -3.18
CA TYR A 39 5.20 -11.04 -3.40
C TYR A 39 6.33 -10.64 -2.46
N GLU A 40 7.24 -9.80 -2.96
CA GLU A 40 8.28 -9.20 -2.14
C GLU A 40 7.68 -8.13 -1.23
N THR A 41 7.76 -8.34 0.08
CA THR A 41 7.21 -7.46 1.11
C THR A 41 8.31 -6.95 2.04
N VAL A 42 8.23 -5.68 2.43
CA VAL A 42 9.10 -5.05 3.44
C VAL A 42 8.25 -4.56 4.61
N ASP A 43 8.55 -5.03 5.82
CA ASP A 43 7.74 -4.83 7.04
C ASP A 43 8.30 -3.81 8.05
N VAL A 44 9.15 -2.88 7.62
CA VAL A 44 9.86 -1.95 8.53
C VAL A 44 8.97 -0.84 9.10
N ASP A 45 8.12 -0.19 8.30
CA ASP A 45 7.22 0.92 8.72
C ASP A 45 5.84 0.75 8.04
N GLY A 46 5.18 -0.37 8.35
CA GLY A 46 4.01 -0.86 7.61
C GLY A 46 4.38 -1.99 6.67
N VAL A 47 3.63 -2.17 5.58
CA VAL A 47 3.88 -3.20 4.56
C VAL A 47 4.08 -2.52 3.23
N ARG A 48 5.29 -2.65 2.69
CA ARG A 48 5.62 -2.22 1.33
C ARG A 48 5.73 -3.43 0.42
N LEU A 49 4.87 -3.49 -0.59
CA LEU A 49 4.97 -4.42 -1.70
C LEU A 49 5.89 -3.85 -2.77
N ILE A 50 6.88 -4.62 -3.18
CA ILE A 50 7.82 -4.26 -4.23
C ILE A 50 7.47 -5.08 -5.48
N PHE A 51 7.26 -4.39 -6.58
CA PHE A 51 7.06 -4.96 -7.90
C PHE A 51 8.20 -4.49 -8.82
N PRO A 52 8.53 -5.23 -9.89
CA PRO A 52 9.52 -4.78 -10.86
C PRO A 52 9.12 -3.49 -11.58
N ASP A 53 7.82 -3.22 -11.65
CA ASP A 53 7.16 -2.15 -12.40
C ASP A 53 6.52 -1.07 -11.49
N GLY A 54 6.73 -1.17 -10.17
CA GLY A 54 6.12 -0.26 -9.19
C GLY A 54 6.24 -0.72 -7.74
N TRP A 55 5.59 -0.01 -6.83
CA TRP A 55 5.49 -0.39 -5.43
C TRP A 55 4.21 0.16 -4.80
N GLY A 56 3.76 -0.53 -3.75
CA GLY A 56 2.63 -0.11 -2.93
C GLY A 56 3.00 -0.16 -1.46
N LEU A 57 2.65 0.87 -0.70
CA LEU A 57 2.89 0.98 0.73
C LEU A 57 1.55 1.12 1.44
N VAL A 58 1.34 0.29 2.47
CA VAL A 58 0.27 0.47 3.46
C VAL A 58 0.87 0.58 4.84
N ARG A 59 0.49 1.61 5.59
CA ARG A 59 0.96 1.83 6.96
C ARG A 59 -0.21 2.13 7.88
N ALA A 60 -0.17 1.54 9.07
CA ALA A 60 -1.05 1.94 10.16
C ALA A 60 -0.56 3.26 10.77
N SER A 61 -1.43 4.25 10.88
CA SER A 61 -1.09 5.50 11.57
C SER A 61 -0.92 5.22 13.07
N ASN A 62 0.20 5.65 13.64
CA ASN A 62 0.48 5.45 15.07
C ASN A 62 -0.43 6.31 15.97
N THR A 63 -0.79 7.51 15.51
CA THR A 63 -1.50 8.50 16.34
C THR A 63 -2.98 8.63 16.00
N GLN A 64 -3.43 8.06 14.88
CA GLN A 64 -4.82 8.18 14.42
C GLN A 64 -5.38 6.79 14.04
N PRO A 65 -6.70 6.58 14.20
CA PRO A 65 -7.39 5.37 13.76
C PRO A 65 -7.57 5.40 12.22
N MET A 66 -6.46 5.37 11.50
CA MET A 66 -6.45 5.38 10.04
C MET A 66 -5.25 4.61 9.47
N LEU A 67 -5.44 4.08 8.27
CA LEU A 67 -4.40 3.50 7.43
C LEU A 67 -4.01 4.52 6.36
N SER A 68 -2.72 4.73 6.16
CA SER A 68 -2.17 5.54 5.07
C SER A 68 -1.62 4.62 3.98
N MET A 69 -1.99 4.88 2.73
CA MET A 69 -1.52 4.13 1.57
C MET A 69 -0.89 5.04 0.52
N ARG A 70 0.12 4.52 -0.17
CA ARG A 70 0.79 5.20 -1.29
C ARG A 70 1.19 4.18 -2.34
N PHE A 71 1.04 4.55 -3.61
CA PHE A 71 1.36 3.70 -4.74
C PHE A 71 2.15 4.49 -5.77
N GLU A 72 3.08 3.82 -6.42
CA GLU A 72 3.86 4.36 -7.52
C GLU A 72 4.11 3.25 -8.53
N ALA A 73 4.00 3.56 -9.82
CA ALA A 73 4.27 2.62 -10.89
C ALA A 73 4.77 3.35 -12.15
N GLU A 74 5.29 2.57 -13.10
CA GLU A 74 5.77 3.09 -14.38
C GLU A 74 4.62 3.66 -15.26
N SER A 75 3.37 3.25 -15.03
CA SER A 75 2.19 3.73 -15.78
C SER A 75 0.94 3.89 -14.89
N GLU A 76 -0.01 4.73 -15.32
CA GLU A 76 -1.28 4.92 -14.60
C GLU A 76 -2.13 3.65 -14.56
N GLU A 77 -2.09 2.84 -15.62
CA GLU A 77 -2.75 1.53 -15.65
C GLU A 77 -2.20 0.62 -14.56
N ARG A 78 -0.86 0.50 -14.49
CA ARG A 78 -0.21 -0.36 -13.52
C ARG A 78 -0.39 0.13 -12.09
N LEU A 79 -0.33 1.44 -11.88
CA LEU A 79 -0.65 2.06 -10.60
C LEU A 79 -2.07 1.69 -10.16
N ASN A 80 -3.06 1.77 -11.05
CA ASN A 80 -4.43 1.40 -10.71
C ASN A 80 -4.57 -0.09 -10.40
N GLU A 81 -3.83 -0.98 -11.06
CA GLU A 81 -3.80 -2.40 -10.72
C GLU A 81 -3.25 -2.66 -9.31
N ILE A 82 -2.06 -2.13 -8.99
CA ILE A 82 -1.42 -2.32 -7.68
C ILE A 82 -2.29 -1.71 -6.59
N ARG A 83 -2.79 -0.50 -6.83
CA ARG A 83 -3.71 0.21 -5.93
C ARG A 83 -4.93 -0.65 -5.65
N LYS A 84 -5.62 -1.13 -6.69
CA LYS A 84 -6.85 -1.92 -6.55
C LYS A 84 -6.57 -3.23 -5.83
N LEU A 85 -5.46 -3.92 -6.14
CA LEU A 85 -5.06 -5.15 -5.47
C LEU A 85 -4.93 -4.97 -3.94
N MET A 86 -4.24 -3.91 -3.51
CA MET A 86 -4.05 -3.63 -2.09
C MET A 86 -5.32 -3.06 -1.43
N GLU A 87 -6.02 -2.11 -2.06
CA GLU A 87 -7.25 -1.53 -1.52
C GLU A 87 -8.34 -2.58 -1.35
N ASP A 88 -8.52 -3.49 -2.31
CA ASP A 88 -9.53 -4.55 -2.24
C ASP A 88 -9.24 -5.48 -1.06
N LYS A 89 -7.96 -5.89 -0.90
CA LYS A 89 -7.57 -6.75 0.22
C LYS A 89 -7.72 -6.06 1.57
N ILE A 90 -7.33 -4.79 1.67
CA ILE A 90 -7.46 -4.05 2.93
C ILE A 90 -8.94 -3.79 3.27
N ASN A 91 -9.77 -3.46 2.28
CA ASN A 91 -11.21 -3.30 2.51
C ASN A 91 -11.88 -4.61 2.90
N GLU A 92 -11.44 -5.75 2.37
CA GLU A 92 -11.90 -7.07 2.81
C GLU A 92 -11.55 -7.32 4.29
N LEU A 93 -10.33 -6.98 4.71
CA LEU A 93 -9.85 -7.14 6.08
C LEU A 93 -10.43 -6.09 7.06
N ASN A 94 -10.89 -4.95 6.56
CA ASN A 94 -11.47 -3.86 7.37
C ASN A 94 -12.99 -3.98 7.57
N LYS A 95 -13.64 -5.03 7.03
CA LYS A 95 -15.04 -5.39 7.34
C LYS A 95 -15.17 -6.01 8.74
#